data_AF-A0A317KIW3-F1
#
_entry.id   AF-A0A317KIW3-F1
#
_cell.length_a   1.000
_cell.length_b   1.000
_cell.length_c   1.000
_cell.angle_alpha   90.00
_cell.angle_beta   90.00
_cell.angle_gamma   90.00
#
_symmetry.space_group_name_H-M   'P 1'
#
loop_
_entity.id
_entity.type
_entity.pdbx_description
1 polymer ?
#
loop_
_entity_poly.entity_id
_entity_poly.type
_entity_poly.pdbx_seq_one_letter_code
_entity_poly.pdbx_strand_id
1 'polypeptide(L)'
;MTDAAARRDIAYQGFRLPGDLADGEAAGVRAAAGGLALAEPAGRREHPLADGSTAMYEWGSWTAPPVPVGFAVYEVVPSWTADSPAGCWLRVELRGWHDDRPATGWYLLADWAADDATVRRTSVPGQRDGDARVDTDTLVVGDATVTGWQARVSLFRPVGAAAGPVLRSVGAAPAGVHLAGARDCLQQRGAVLR
;
A
#
# COMPACT_ATOMS: atom_id res chain seq x y z
N MET A 1 33.04 -21.11 -10.31
CA MET A 1 31.93 -20.57 -9.49
C MET A 1 30.97 -19.91 -10.45
N THR A 2 29.91 -20.61 -10.82
CA THR A 2 28.82 -20.01 -11.62
C THR A 2 27.91 -19.31 -10.63
N ASP A 3 27.82 -17.99 -10.74
CA ASP A 3 26.84 -17.20 -10.00
C ASP A 3 25.45 -17.72 -10.36
N ALA A 4 24.71 -18.24 -9.37
CA ALA A 4 23.35 -18.70 -9.61
C ALA A 4 22.51 -17.46 -9.92
N ALA A 5 21.95 -17.39 -11.13
CA ALA A 5 21.14 -16.25 -11.52
C ALA A 5 19.96 -16.09 -10.54
N ALA A 6 20.00 -15.05 -9.71
CA ALA A 6 18.92 -14.72 -8.81
C ALA A 6 17.67 -14.41 -9.63
N ARG A 7 16.59 -15.17 -9.43
CA ARG A 7 15.30 -14.92 -10.07
C ARG A 7 14.47 -14.04 -9.14
N ARG A 8 13.87 -12.98 -9.68
CA ARG A 8 12.95 -12.13 -8.93
C ARG A 8 11.54 -12.69 -9.05
N ASP A 9 10.85 -12.76 -7.92
CA ASP A 9 9.42 -13.02 -7.86
C ASP A 9 8.70 -11.68 -7.72
N ILE A 10 7.71 -11.45 -8.58
CA ILE A 10 6.88 -10.24 -8.56
C ILE A 10 5.44 -10.69 -8.73
N ALA A 11 4.55 -10.18 -7.88
CA ALA A 11 3.11 -10.33 -8.01
C ALA A 11 2.46 -8.95 -7.95
N TYR A 12 1.34 -8.74 -8.66
CA TYR A 12 0.46 -7.61 -8.42
C TYR A 12 -0.89 -8.13 -7.96
N GLN A 13 -1.38 -7.60 -6.85
CA GLN A 13 -2.71 -7.91 -6.31
C GLN A 13 -3.36 -6.61 -5.82
N GLY A 14 -4.67 -6.51 -5.96
CA GLY A 14 -5.39 -5.29 -5.60
C GLY A 14 -6.90 -5.47 -5.57
N PHE A 15 -7.56 -4.43 -5.10
CA PHE A 15 -8.98 -4.35 -4.82
C PHE A 15 -9.61 -3.27 -5.71
N ARG A 16 -10.79 -3.58 -6.26
CA ARG A 16 -11.62 -2.69 -7.09
C ARG A 16 -12.86 -2.29 -6.31
N LEU A 17 -13.01 -0.99 -6.07
CA LEU A 17 -14.07 -0.42 -5.27
C LEU A 17 -15.17 0.16 -6.19
N PRO A 18 -16.45 0.07 -5.77
CA PRO A 18 -16.91 -0.41 -4.47
C PRO A 18 -17.12 -1.94 -4.38
N GLY A 19 -16.78 -2.71 -5.42
CA GLY A 19 -17.04 -4.16 -5.49
C GLY A 19 -16.43 -4.96 -4.32
N ASP A 20 -15.19 -4.63 -3.96
CA ASP A 20 -14.43 -5.33 -2.92
C ASP A 20 -14.53 -4.64 -1.54
N LEU A 21 -15.47 -3.68 -1.37
CA LEU A 21 -15.62 -2.94 -0.11
C LEU A 21 -15.84 -3.87 1.08
N ALA A 22 -16.67 -4.90 0.90
CA ALA A 22 -17.04 -5.84 1.96
C ALA A 22 -15.90 -6.78 2.39
N ASP A 23 -14.83 -6.87 1.60
CA ASP A 23 -13.66 -7.70 1.93
C ASP A 23 -12.78 -7.04 3.01
N GLY A 24 -12.91 -5.73 3.17
CA GLY A 24 -12.13 -4.94 4.12
C GLY A 24 -12.97 -4.32 5.24
N GLU A 25 -12.28 -3.63 6.14
CA GLU A 25 -12.88 -2.91 7.25
C GLU A 25 -13.09 -1.44 6.89
N ALA A 26 -14.33 -0.97 6.95
CA ALA A 26 -14.71 0.40 6.63
C ALA A 26 -15.01 1.21 7.89
N ALA A 27 -14.45 2.42 7.98
CA ALA A 27 -14.77 3.42 8.98
C ALA A 27 -15.07 4.76 8.30
N GLY A 28 -16.32 5.23 8.40
CA GLY A 28 -16.73 6.52 7.84
C GLY A 28 -16.65 6.64 6.31
N VAL A 29 -16.69 5.50 5.62
CA VAL A 29 -16.69 5.41 4.15
C VAL A 29 -17.82 4.50 3.69
N ARG A 30 -18.24 4.67 2.44
CA ARG A 30 -19.34 3.90 1.83
C ARG A 30 -19.12 3.71 0.33
N ALA A 31 -19.80 2.72 -0.23
CA ALA A 31 -19.95 2.60 -1.66
C ALA A 31 -20.63 3.85 -2.26
N ALA A 32 -20.11 4.30 -3.39
CA ALA A 32 -20.66 5.38 -4.20
C ALA A 32 -20.52 5.06 -5.69
N ALA A 33 -21.15 5.85 -6.54
CA ALA A 33 -20.92 5.77 -7.98
C ALA A 33 -19.42 6.05 -8.25
N GLY A 34 -18.76 5.11 -8.92
CA GLY A 34 -17.34 5.24 -9.29
C GLY A 34 -16.31 4.82 -8.24
N GLY A 35 -16.71 4.45 -7.01
CA GLY A 35 -15.76 3.97 -6.02
C GLY A 35 -16.22 4.05 -4.56
N LEU A 36 -15.26 4.10 -3.66
CA LEU A 36 -15.42 4.34 -2.24
C LEU A 36 -15.34 5.85 -1.96
N ALA A 37 -16.30 6.39 -1.21
CA ALA A 37 -16.35 7.80 -0.82
C ALA A 37 -16.62 7.96 0.68
N LEU A 38 -16.42 9.17 1.20
CA LEU A 38 -16.78 9.51 2.59
C LEU A 38 -18.29 9.39 2.84
N ALA A 39 -18.63 8.85 4.00
CA ALA A 39 -19.98 8.77 4.54
C ALA A 39 -20.16 9.83 5.65
N GLU A 40 -20.82 9.48 6.76
CA GLU A 40 -20.57 10.14 8.03
C GLU A 40 -19.09 9.93 8.39
N PRO A 41 -18.29 10.99 8.56
CA PRO A 41 -16.85 10.83 8.72
C PRO A 41 -16.51 10.14 10.04
N ALA A 42 -15.48 9.30 10.01
CA ALA A 42 -14.94 8.64 11.19
C ALA A 42 -14.37 9.63 12.20
N GLY A 43 -13.99 10.83 11.75
CA GLY A 43 -13.62 11.92 12.63
C GLY A 43 -13.12 13.15 11.89
N ARG A 44 -12.50 14.06 12.65
CA ARG A 44 -11.86 15.26 12.14
C ARG A 44 -10.39 15.29 12.51
N ARG A 45 -9.55 15.85 11.64
CA ARG A 45 -8.11 15.94 11.84
C ARG A 45 -7.55 17.23 11.23
N GLU A 46 -6.68 17.89 11.96
CA GLU A 46 -5.91 19.01 11.43
C GLU A 46 -4.73 18.51 10.58
N HIS A 47 -4.48 19.15 9.44
CA HIS A 47 -3.39 18.82 8.53
C HIS A 47 -2.68 20.08 8.03
N PRO A 48 -1.33 20.11 8.01
CA PRO A 48 -0.59 21.22 7.43
C PRO A 48 -0.69 21.22 5.90
N LEU A 49 -0.90 22.38 5.31
CA LEU A 49 -0.99 22.59 3.88
C LEU A 49 0.36 22.94 3.25
N ALA A 50 0.39 22.95 1.91
CA ALA A 50 1.60 23.26 1.18
C ALA A 50 2.12 24.69 1.38
N ASP A 51 1.27 25.63 1.77
CA ASP A 51 1.69 27.01 2.09
C ASP A 51 2.15 27.20 3.55
N GLY A 52 2.12 26.14 4.37
CA GLY A 52 2.49 26.18 5.78
C GLY A 52 1.34 26.56 6.73
N SER A 53 0.16 26.87 6.21
CA SER A 53 -1.07 26.98 7.01
C SER A 53 -1.57 25.59 7.44
N THR A 54 -2.61 25.55 8.28
CA THR A 54 -3.31 24.31 8.64
C THR A 54 -4.78 24.39 8.24
N ALA A 55 -5.35 23.23 7.91
CA ALA A 55 -6.79 23.10 7.67
C ALA A 55 -7.35 21.88 8.42
N MET A 56 -8.63 21.98 8.79
CA MET A 56 -9.37 20.88 9.40
C MET A 56 -10.03 20.02 8.34
N TYR A 57 -9.81 18.71 8.41
CA TYR A 57 -10.33 17.72 7.49
C TYR A 57 -11.30 16.78 8.19
N GLU A 58 -12.37 16.40 7.49
CA GLU A 58 -13.15 15.20 7.80
C GLU A 58 -12.51 14.00 7.12
N TRP A 59 -12.48 12.86 7.81
CA TRP A 59 -11.83 11.66 7.29
C TRP A 59 -12.62 10.38 7.53
N GLY A 60 -12.28 9.37 6.74
CA GLY A 60 -12.75 7.99 6.84
C GLY A 60 -11.72 7.08 6.20
N SER A 61 -11.72 5.79 6.54
CA SER A 61 -10.72 4.85 6.07
C SER A 61 -11.31 3.52 5.65
N TRP A 62 -10.63 2.86 4.72
CA TRP A 62 -10.84 1.45 4.40
C TRP A 62 -9.53 0.69 4.54
N THR A 63 -9.57 -0.41 5.27
CA THR A 63 -8.43 -1.31 5.48
C THR A 63 -8.70 -2.62 4.75
N ALA A 64 -7.88 -2.94 3.77
CA ALA A 64 -7.95 -4.20 3.03
C ALA A 64 -7.72 -5.40 3.97
N PRO A 65 -8.22 -6.61 3.65
CA PRO A 65 -7.75 -7.82 4.32
C PRO A 65 -6.25 -8.03 4.04
N PRO A 66 -5.53 -8.80 4.88
CA PRO A 66 -4.15 -9.18 4.57
C PRO A 66 -4.08 -10.01 3.30
N VAL A 67 -3.06 -9.75 2.49
CA VAL A 67 -2.86 -10.36 1.18
C VAL A 67 -1.58 -11.20 1.22
N PRO A 68 -1.69 -12.55 1.30
CA PRO A 68 -0.52 -13.42 1.30
C PRO A 68 0.13 -13.47 -0.09
N VAL A 69 1.44 -13.69 -0.10
CA VAL A 69 2.23 -13.97 -1.30
C VAL A 69 3.08 -15.22 -1.10
N GLY A 70 3.31 -15.95 -2.19
CA GLY A 70 4.00 -17.25 -2.15
C GLY A 70 5.53 -17.20 -1.97
N PHE A 71 6.08 -16.06 -1.56
CA PHE A 71 7.52 -15.83 -1.44
C PHE A 71 7.86 -14.82 -0.34
N ALA A 72 9.10 -14.82 0.13
CA ALA A 72 9.59 -13.81 1.06
C ALA A 72 9.74 -12.46 0.34
N VAL A 73 9.11 -11.43 0.90
CA VAL A 73 9.04 -10.07 0.37
C VAL A 73 10.21 -9.24 0.89
N TYR A 74 10.88 -8.50 0.00
CA TYR A 74 11.88 -7.50 0.37
C TYR A 74 11.44 -6.07 0.03
N GLU A 75 10.57 -5.90 -0.97
CA GLU A 75 10.03 -4.60 -1.39
C GLU A 75 8.53 -4.70 -1.66
N VAL A 76 7.77 -3.65 -1.34
CA VAL A 76 6.36 -3.50 -1.71
C VAL A 76 6.11 -2.10 -2.24
N VAL A 77 5.61 -2.03 -3.48
CA VAL A 77 5.23 -0.76 -4.13
C VAL A 77 3.70 -0.67 -4.20
N PRO A 78 3.05 0.30 -3.54
CA PRO A 78 1.61 0.50 -3.65
C PRO A 78 1.22 1.12 -5.00
N SER A 79 -0.02 0.91 -5.39
CA SER A 79 -0.64 1.55 -6.55
C SER A 79 -2.12 1.80 -6.25
N TRP A 80 -2.65 2.94 -6.69
CA TRP A 80 -4.06 3.28 -6.50
C TRP A 80 -4.61 4.07 -7.69
N THR A 81 -5.94 4.17 -7.77
CA THR A 81 -6.65 5.05 -8.70
C THR A 81 -7.76 5.75 -7.93
N ALA A 82 -7.77 7.07 -7.97
CA ALA A 82 -8.76 7.88 -7.26
C ALA A 82 -9.04 9.19 -7.99
N ASP A 83 -10.23 9.75 -7.77
CA ASP A 83 -10.53 11.15 -8.03
C ASP A 83 -10.35 11.94 -6.74
N SER A 84 -9.75 13.12 -6.84
CA SER A 84 -9.62 14.04 -5.71
C SER A 84 -10.01 15.46 -6.14
N PRO A 85 -11.20 15.96 -5.74
CA PRO A 85 -11.54 17.36 -5.93
C PRO A 85 -10.53 18.29 -5.26
N ALA A 86 -10.51 19.57 -5.68
CA ALA A 86 -9.62 20.57 -5.10
C ALA A 86 -9.74 20.64 -3.57
N GLY A 87 -8.60 20.68 -2.89
CA GLY A 87 -8.54 20.69 -1.43
C GLY A 87 -8.75 19.33 -0.77
N CYS A 88 -9.12 18.28 -1.52
CA CYS A 88 -9.24 16.91 -1.02
C CYS A 88 -7.96 16.11 -1.28
N TRP A 89 -7.73 15.07 -0.48
CA TRP A 89 -6.58 14.19 -0.63
C TRP A 89 -6.85 12.82 0.00
N LEU A 90 -5.94 11.87 -0.22
CA LEU A 90 -5.97 10.55 0.38
C LEU A 90 -4.60 10.18 0.96
N ARG A 91 -4.60 9.32 1.96
CA ARG A 91 -3.41 8.70 2.53
C ARG A 91 -3.37 7.22 2.21
N VAL A 92 -2.24 6.73 1.72
CA VAL A 92 -1.97 5.29 1.52
C VAL A 92 -0.93 4.84 2.52
N GLU A 93 -1.27 3.81 3.29
CA GLU A 93 -0.37 3.15 4.24
C GLU A 93 -0.27 1.66 3.92
N LEU A 94 0.91 1.07 4.14
CA LEU A 94 1.15 -0.37 4.03
C LEU A 94 1.76 -0.91 5.32
N ARG A 95 1.57 -2.20 5.55
CA ARG A 95 2.36 -2.99 6.49
C ARG A 95 2.68 -4.36 5.92
N GLY A 96 3.81 -4.93 6.33
CA GLY A 96 4.17 -6.31 6.08
C GLY A 96 3.37 -7.28 6.95
N TRP A 97 3.04 -8.43 6.39
CA TRP A 97 2.39 -9.54 7.05
C TRP A 97 3.26 -10.79 6.99
N HIS A 98 3.15 -11.64 8.01
CA HIS A 98 3.75 -12.95 8.03
C HIS A 98 2.75 -13.93 8.63
N ASP A 99 2.43 -14.98 7.88
CA ASP A 99 1.41 -15.95 8.23
C ASP A 99 0.06 -15.26 8.57
N ASP A 100 -0.39 -15.39 9.82
CA ASP A 100 -1.66 -14.88 10.33
C ASP A 100 -1.54 -13.60 11.16
N ARG A 101 -0.38 -12.92 11.10
CA ARG A 101 -0.13 -11.71 11.88
C ARG A 101 0.64 -10.62 11.14
N PRO A 102 0.49 -9.35 11.55
CA PRO A 102 1.38 -8.27 11.12
C PRO A 102 2.83 -8.56 11.52
N ALA A 103 3.75 -8.36 10.58
CA ALA A 103 5.19 -8.49 10.78
C ALA A 103 5.87 -7.12 10.99
N THR A 104 5.19 -6.03 10.63
CA THR A 104 5.69 -4.66 10.77
C THR A 104 4.60 -3.72 11.31
N GLY A 105 4.99 -2.51 11.67
CA GLY A 105 4.06 -1.38 11.84
C GLY A 105 3.40 -0.93 10.53
N TRP A 106 2.53 0.07 10.62
CA TRP A 106 2.02 0.79 9.45
C TRP A 106 3.01 1.88 9.03
N TYR A 107 3.33 1.95 7.74
CA TYR A 107 4.15 2.99 7.14
C TYR A 107 3.30 3.82 6.19
N LEU A 108 3.52 5.13 6.19
CA LEU A 108 2.87 6.06 5.26
C LEU A 108 3.65 6.04 3.95
N LEU A 109 2.99 5.65 2.86
CA LEU A 109 3.62 5.59 1.54
C LEU A 109 3.31 6.84 0.75
N ALA A 110 2.09 7.36 0.84
CA ALA A 110 1.72 8.60 0.17
C ALA A 110 0.64 9.38 0.91
N ASP A 111 0.79 10.70 0.92
CA ASP A 111 -0.33 11.64 0.95
C ASP A 111 -0.48 12.19 -0.47
N TRP A 112 -1.62 11.94 -1.10
CA TRP A 112 -1.84 12.21 -2.52
C TRP A 112 -3.09 13.06 -2.75
N ALA A 113 -2.95 14.08 -3.58
CA ALA A 113 -4.05 14.84 -4.18
C ALA A 113 -3.87 14.86 -5.70
N ALA A 114 -4.94 15.20 -6.42
CA ALA A 114 -4.88 15.38 -7.87
C ALA A 114 -4.16 16.69 -8.26
N ASP A 115 -4.10 17.66 -7.34
CA ASP A 115 -3.36 18.91 -7.47
C ASP A 115 -2.11 18.94 -6.55
N ASP A 116 -1.18 19.85 -6.85
CA ASP A 116 0.07 19.99 -6.08
C ASP A 116 -0.03 21.00 -4.91
N ALA A 117 -1.20 21.65 -4.73
CA ALA A 117 -1.39 22.70 -3.73
C ALA A 117 -1.98 22.17 -2.41
N THR A 118 -2.78 21.10 -2.49
CA THR A 118 -3.55 20.58 -1.36
C THR A 118 -2.67 19.87 -0.34
N VAL A 119 -1.82 18.94 -0.82
CA VAL A 119 -0.84 18.25 0.02
C VAL A 119 0.52 18.37 -0.64
N ARG A 120 1.56 18.62 0.16
CA ARG A 120 2.93 18.55 -0.34
C ARG A 120 3.22 17.10 -0.70
N ARG A 121 3.70 16.85 -1.92
CA ARG A 121 4.38 15.59 -2.22
C ARG A 121 5.53 15.42 -1.24
N THR A 122 5.33 14.57 -0.25
CA THR A 122 6.30 14.38 0.81
C THR A 122 6.57 12.89 0.88
N SER A 123 7.71 12.45 0.34
CA SER A 123 8.36 11.27 0.88
C SER A 123 8.68 11.61 2.33
N VAL A 124 7.90 11.12 3.29
CA VAL A 124 8.11 11.45 4.71
C VAL A 124 9.48 10.91 5.10
N PRO A 125 10.51 11.76 5.31
CA PRO A 125 11.86 11.29 5.52
C PRO A 125 11.96 10.56 6.86
N GLY A 126 12.80 9.52 6.91
CA GLY A 126 13.14 8.86 8.17
C GLY A 126 12.09 7.88 8.72
N GLN A 127 11.08 7.49 7.93
CA GLN A 127 10.22 6.35 8.29
C GLN A 127 11.03 5.05 8.24
N ARG A 128 11.54 4.64 9.39
CA ARG A 128 12.40 3.47 9.58
C ARG A 128 12.30 2.98 11.02
N ASP A 129 12.23 1.68 11.18
CA ASP A 129 12.58 0.96 12.40
C ASP A 129 13.43 -0.28 12.03
N GLY A 130 13.53 -1.27 12.93
CA GLY A 130 14.22 -2.53 12.64
C GLY A 130 13.50 -3.38 11.60
N ASP A 131 12.18 -3.29 11.53
CA ASP A 131 11.34 -4.19 10.74
C ASP A 131 11.23 -3.75 9.28
N ALA A 132 11.13 -2.44 9.02
CA ALA A 132 11.12 -1.89 7.67
C ALA A 132 11.44 -0.39 7.61
N ARG A 133 11.58 0.11 6.38
CA ARG A 133 11.72 1.54 6.05
C ARG A 133 10.92 1.91 4.81
N VAL A 134 10.66 3.20 4.60
CA VAL A 134 10.18 3.72 3.33
C VAL A 134 11.35 4.27 2.51
N ASP A 135 11.49 3.82 1.27
CA ASP A 135 12.37 4.36 0.25
C ASP A 135 11.50 4.84 -0.90
N THR A 136 11.37 6.14 -1.13
CA THR A 136 10.51 6.78 -2.16
C THR A 136 9.35 5.91 -2.66
N ASP A 137 8.20 6.06 -2.01
CA ASP A 137 6.95 5.32 -2.30
C ASP A 137 7.07 3.78 -2.23
N THR A 138 8.15 3.22 -1.68
CA THR A 138 8.38 1.77 -1.54
C THR A 138 8.57 1.39 -0.08
N LEU A 139 7.86 0.36 0.39
CA LEU A 139 8.15 -0.27 1.67
C LEU A 139 9.29 -1.27 1.47
N VAL A 140 10.44 -1.05 2.12
CA VAL A 140 11.60 -1.93 2.08
C VAL A 140 11.70 -2.66 3.42
N VAL A 141 11.61 -3.99 3.37
CA VAL A 141 11.66 -4.86 4.54
C VAL A 141 13.10 -4.92 5.08
N GLY A 142 13.25 -4.80 6.40
CA GLY A 142 14.51 -4.89 7.14
C GLY A 142 14.69 -6.28 7.74
N ASP A 143 14.70 -6.35 9.07
CA ASP A 143 14.97 -7.59 9.82
C ASP A 143 13.73 -8.51 9.94
N ALA A 144 12.54 -8.00 9.58
CA ALA A 144 11.30 -8.76 9.61
C ALA A 144 11.25 -9.81 8.49
N THR A 145 10.58 -10.94 8.77
CA THR A 145 10.17 -11.87 7.71
C THR A 145 8.77 -11.47 7.25
N VAL A 146 8.60 -11.21 5.95
CA VAL A 146 7.33 -10.77 5.36
C VAL A 146 6.95 -11.71 4.22
N THR A 147 5.75 -12.27 4.28
CA THR A 147 5.16 -13.18 3.27
C THR A 147 3.77 -12.70 2.82
N GLY A 148 3.45 -11.44 3.10
CA GLY A 148 2.21 -10.80 2.69
C GLY A 148 2.24 -9.31 2.96
N TRP A 149 1.18 -8.62 2.57
CA TRP A 149 1.04 -7.19 2.79
C TRP A 149 -0.40 -6.84 3.12
N GLN A 150 -0.62 -5.67 3.69
CA GLN A 150 -1.95 -5.12 3.89
C GLN A 150 -1.93 -3.62 3.65
N ALA A 151 -2.98 -3.10 3.02
CA ALA A 151 -3.14 -1.68 2.75
C ALA A 151 -4.23 -1.07 3.62
N ARG A 152 -4.02 0.19 3.99
CA ARG A 152 -5.05 1.08 4.53
C ARG A 152 -5.06 2.35 3.70
N VAL A 153 -6.25 2.77 3.27
CA VAL A 153 -6.44 4.05 2.58
C VAL A 153 -7.38 4.92 3.39
N SER A 154 -6.97 6.15 3.67
CA SER A 154 -7.81 7.16 4.32
C SER A 154 -8.15 8.28 3.34
N LEU A 155 -9.42 8.69 3.34
CA LEU A 155 -9.97 9.74 2.48
C LEU A 155 -10.14 11.01 3.31
N PHE A 156 -9.74 12.16 2.77
CA PHE A 156 -9.81 13.45 3.45
C PHE A 156 -10.51 14.49 2.59
N ARG A 157 -11.51 15.16 3.16
CA ARG A 157 -12.12 16.38 2.60
C ARG A 157 -12.07 17.51 3.62
N PRO A 158 -11.94 18.78 3.21
CA PRO A 158 -12.05 19.90 4.15
C PRO A 158 -13.40 19.87 4.88
N VAL A 159 -13.42 20.26 6.15
CA VAL A 159 -14.68 20.37 6.92
C VAL A 159 -15.65 21.30 6.17
N GLY A 160 -16.89 20.83 5.96
CA GLY A 160 -17.93 21.58 5.26
C GLY A 160 -17.88 21.48 3.72
N ALA A 161 -16.90 20.79 3.14
CA ALA A 161 -16.86 20.55 1.71
C ALA A 161 -17.99 19.61 1.26
N ALA A 162 -18.69 19.98 0.18
CA ALA A 162 -19.79 19.19 -0.37
C ALA A 162 -19.34 17.93 -1.12
N ALA A 163 -18.16 17.97 -1.74
CA ALA A 163 -17.53 16.86 -2.44
C ALA A 163 -16.31 16.35 -1.69
N GLY A 164 -15.95 15.08 -1.91
CA GLY A 164 -14.79 14.44 -1.32
C GLY A 164 -14.10 13.53 -2.34
N PRO A 165 -12.94 12.95 -1.97
CA PRO A 165 -12.22 12.05 -2.86
C PRO A 165 -12.98 10.74 -3.04
N VAL A 166 -12.78 10.09 -4.19
CA VAL A 166 -13.37 8.80 -4.54
C VAL A 166 -12.26 7.82 -4.91
N LEU A 167 -12.09 6.77 -4.12
CA LEU A 167 -11.10 5.71 -4.38
C LEU A 167 -11.72 4.62 -5.24
N ARG A 168 -11.15 4.36 -6.42
CA ARG A 168 -11.63 3.34 -7.37
C ARG A 168 -10.89 2.02 -7.24
N SER A 169 -9.59 2.06 -6.94
CA SER A 169 -8.80 0.86 -6.69
C SER A 169 -7.58 1.14 -5.83
N VAL A 170 -7.12 0.11 -5.12
CA VAL A 170 -5.84 0.09 -4.40
C VAL A 170 -5.24 -1.30 -4.49
N GLY A 171 -3.92 -1.39 -4.68
CA GLY A 171 -3.19 -2.65 -4.73
C GLY A 171 -1.71 -2.44 -4.45
N ALA A 172 -0.95 -3.51 -4.53
CA ALA A 172 0.49 -3.44 -4.38
C ALA A 172 1.21 -4.49 -5.24
N ALA A 173 2.45 -4.15 -5.58
CA ALA A 173 3.41 -5.03 -6.23
C ALA A 173 4.53 -5.42 -5.25
N PRO A 174 4.35 -6.49 -4.46
CA PRO A 174 5.44 -7.08 -3.69
C PRO A 174 6.47 -7.75 -4.60
N ALA A 175 7.74 -7.57 -4.25
CA ALA A 175 8.88 -8.21 -4.89
C ALA A 175 9.68 -9.04 -3.87
N GLY A 176 10.12 -10.20 -4.32
CA GLY A 176 10.91 -11.20 -3.60
C GLY A 176 12.18 -11.56 -4.38
N VAL A 177 13.17 -12.12 -3.69
CA VAL A 177 14.27 -12.84 -4.35
C VAL A 177 14.09 -14.34 -4.14
N HIS A 178 13.95 -15.07 -5.24
CA HIS A 178 14.05 -16.52 -5.21
C HIS A 178 15.51 -16.91 -5.33
N LEU A 179 16.08 -17.42 -4.23
CA LEU A 179 17.32 -18.17 -4.32
C LEU A 179 16.98 -19.54 -4.91
N ALA A 180 17.22 -19.72 -6.21
CA ALA A 180 17.09 -21.03 -6.82
C ALA A 180 18.01 -22.01 -6.08
N GLY A 181 17.40 -22.96 -5.36
CA GLY A 181 18.14 -23.98 -4.63
C GLY A 181 18.99 -24.82 -5.59
N ALA A 182 20.22 -25.14 -5.18
CA ALA A 182 21.20 -25.95 -5.91
C ALA A 182 20.77 -27.42 -6.21
N ARG A 183 19.46 -27.72 -6.19
CA ARG A 183 18.90 -29.07 -6.41
C ARG A 183 18.45 -29.32 -7.85
N ASP A 184 18.23 -28.29 -8.67
CA ASP A 184 17.78 -28.49 -10.06
C ASP A 184 18.91 -28.82 -11.05
N CYS A 185 20.17 -28.51 -10.73
CA CYS A 185 21.30 -28.83 -11.62
C CYS A 185 21.61 -30.34 -11.74
N LEU A 186 21.11 -31.17 -10.83
CA LEU A 186 21.40 -32.62 -10.82
C LEU A 186 20.40 -33.45 -11.62
N GLN A 187 19.19 -32.95 -11.90
CA GLN A 187 18.19 -33.69 -12.70
C GLN A 187 18.33 -33.52 -14.21
N GLN A 188 19.04 -32.49 -14.70
CA GLN A 188 19.26 -32.30 -16.14
C GLN A 188 20.51 -33.01 -16.70
N ARG A 189 21.36 -33.62 -15.86
CA ARG A 189 22.55 -34.37 -16.31
C ARG A 189 22.38 -35.89 -16.39
N GLY A 190 21.19 -36.43 -16.11
CA GLY A 190 20.92 -37.87 -16.09
C GLY A 190 20.33 -38.46 -17.37
N ALA A 191 20.04 -37.66 -18.39
CA ALA A 191 19.26 -38.11 -19.56
C ALA A 191 20.07 -38.08 -20.88
N VAL A 192 21.23 -38.74 -20.95
CA VAL A 192 21.85 -39.13 -22.24
C VAL A 192 22.66 -40.44 -22.09
N LEU A 193 22.14 -41.52 -22.71
CA LEU A 193 22.75 -42.75 -23.29
C LEU A 193 23.42 -43.77 -22.32
N ARG A 194 22.97 -45.04 -22.27
CA ARG A 194 23.16 -46.17 -23.22
C ARG A 194 24.61 -46.46 -23.56
#